data_AF-A0A3M1LZE5-F1
#
_entry.id   AF-A0A3M1LZE5-F1
#
_cell.length_a   1.000
_cell.length_b   1.000
_cell.length_c   1.000
_cell.angle_alpha   90.00
_cell.angle_beta   90.00
_cell.angle_gamma   90.00
#
_symmetry.space_group_name_H-M   'P 1'
#
loop_
_entity.id
_entity.type
_entity.pdbx_description
1 polymer ?
#
loop_
_entity_poly.entity_id
_entity_poly.type
_entity_poly.pdbx_seq_one_letter_code
_entity_poly.pdbx_strand_id
1 'polypeptide(L)'
;GCFPASWLAFGAFRPNRRIEQVEAQSLLFATMLAVVVVVFSIVKTKIVHYSSLAYYPITFFAAQVLYRWWCNPGRQRWIGSIALGTIMVGAAMVTTPLVLSNQQLLLSLIHDPFARSIVEITRPRWTGVEWAPGALAIGAAIIALALMRRMPRPAVVTLLVGLALSVSAFLRVVAPRIQDFTQRELVEFCRRYSNRDVILHPIGFKTYVHLFYGKRRPEQSPRSYGIERAQWESFLLNGAVDRDVVFIAKRAKALDLLRRRDFVELDDPHSAWLFLLRPRSKATASTF
;
A
#
# COMPACT_ATOMS: atom_id res chain seq x y z
N GLY A 1 -5.32 -2.58 -14.50
CA GLY A 1 -4.40 -1.67 -13.78
C GLY A 1 -3.84 -0.64 -14.75
N CYS A 2 -3.34 0.50 -14.26
CA CYS A 2 -2.83 1.63 -15.06
C CYS A 2 -3.92 2.37 -15.88
N PHE A 3 -5.04 2.74 -15.25
CA PHE A 3 -5.99 3.68 -15.86
C PHE A 3 -5.34 5.09 -15.92
N PRO A 4 -5.47 5.86 -17.01
CA PRO A 4 -6.26 5.61 -18.22
C PRO A 4 -5.46 4.98 -19.37
N ALA A 5 -4.15 4.79 -19.21
CA ALA A 5 -3.28 4.23 -20.25
C ALA A 5 -3.73 2.85 -20.73
N SER A 6 -4.17 1.98 -19.82
CA SER A 6 -4.77 0.67 -20.16
C SER A 6 -5.96 0.78 -21.11
N TRP A 7 -6.81 1.79 -20.96
CA TRP A 7 -7.94 2.01 -21.87
C TRP A 7 -7.48 2.50 -23.25
N LEU A 8 -6.49 3.41 -23.27
CA LEU A 8 -5.87 3.90 -24.51
C LEU A 8 -5.15 2.78 -25.28
N ALA A 9 -4.45 1.91 -24.57
CA ALA A 9 -3.67 0.80 -25.14
C ALA A 9 -4.54 -0.16 -25.98
N PHE A 10 -5.80 -0.38 -25.61
CA PHE A 10 -6.73 -1.17 -26.43
C PHE A 10 -6.93 -0.59 -27.84
N GLY A 11 -6.80 0.72 -27.99
CA GLY A 11 -6.87 1.38 -29.30
C GLY A 11 -5.68 1.08 -30.21
N ALA A 12 -4.55 0.60 -29.67
CA ALA A 12 -3.31 0.34 -30.39
C ALA A 12 -3.29 -1.02 -31.09
N PHE A 13 -4.03 -2.00 -30.57
CA PHE A 13 -4.09 -3.35 -31.15
C PHE A 13 -4.87 -3.43 -32.47
N ARG A 14 -5.47 -2.32 -32.94
CA ARG A 14 -6.13 -2.28 -34.24
C ARG A 14 -5.07 -2.27 -35.37
N PRO A 15 -5.10 -3.23 -36.32
CA PRO A 15 -4.05 -3.39 -37.34
C PRO A 15 -3.78 -2.12 -38.14
N ASN A 16 -4.84 -1.39 -38.50
CA ASN A 16 -4.77 -0.13 -39.25
C ASN A 16 -4.20 1.06 -38.44
N ARG A 17 -3.60 0.78 -37.28
CA ARG A 17 -3.07 1.78 -36.34
C ARG A 17 -1.62 1.51 -35.87
N ARG A 18 -0.82 0.68 -36.56
CA ARG A 18 0.60 0.45 -36.25
C ARG A 18 1.52 1.48 -36.91
N ILE A 19 2.45 2.08 -36.14
CA ILE A 19 3.42 3.05 -36.66
C ILE A 19 4.54 2.24 -37.29
N GLU A 20 4.76 2.40 -38.59
CA GLU A 20 5.69 1.62 -39.41
C GLU A 20 7.12 1.65 -38.84
N GLN A 21 7.57 2.82 -38.37
CA GLN A 21 8.89 3.00 -37.73
C GLN A 21 9.07 2.28 -36.37
N VAL A 22 7.99 1.76 -35.79
CA VAL A 22 7.95 1.27 -34.41
C VAL A 22 7.55 -0.22 -34.36
N GLU A 23 7.53 -0.93 -35.49
CA GLU A 23 7.04 -2.31 -35.54
C GLU A 23 7.84 -3.28 -34.67
N ALA A 24 9.17 -3.26 -34.75
CA ALA A 24 10.03 -4.14 -33.94
C ALA A 24 9.88 -3.86 -32.43
N GLN A 25 9.82 -2.59 -32.04
CA GLN A 25 9.58 -2.19 -30.65
C GLN A 25 8.16 -2.60 -30.19
N SER A 26 7.16 -2.47 -31.07
CA SER A 26 5.78 -2.87 -30.79
C SER A 26 5.68 -4.37 -30.57
N LEU A 27 6.41 -5.19 -31.33
CA LEU A 27 6.51 -6.62 -31.10
C LEU A 27 7.15 -6.90 -29.74
N LEU A 28 8.26 -6.26 -29.40
CA LEU A 28 8.93 -6.43 -28.11
C LEU A 28 8.00 -6.11 -26.93
N PHE A 29 7.31 -4.96 -26.97
CA PHE A 29 6.37 -4.56 -25.91
C PHE A 29 5.12 -5.46 -25.88
N ALA A 30 4.63 -5.93 -27.03
CA ALA A 30 3.54 -6.91 -27.08
C ALA A 30 3.95 -8.25 -26.44
N THR A 31 5.15 -8.75 -26.79
CA THR A 31 5.70 -9.98 -26.22
C THR A 31 5.93 -9.84 -24.72
N MET A 32 6.49 -8.72 -24.25
CA MET A 32 6.65 -8.45 -22.82
C MET A 32 5.29 -8.43 -22.11
N LEU A 33 4.26 -7.77 -22.67
CA LEU A 33 2.93 -7.78 -22.10
C LEU A 33 2.33 -9.19 -22.04
N ALA A 34 2.48 -9.98 -23.10
CA ALA A 34 2.00 -11.36 -23.17
C ALA A 34 2.70 -12.25 -22.14
N VAL A 35 4.02 -12.19 -22.04
CA VAL A 35 4.80 -12.94 -21.04
C VAL A 35 4.34 -12.59 -19.64
N VAL A 36 4.21 -11.30 -19.33
CA VAL A 36 3.73 -10.84 -18.03
C VAL A 36 2.33 -11.40 -17.74
N VAL A 37 1.38 -11.28 -18.66
CA VAL A 37 0.00 -11.80 -18.48
C VAL A 37 -0.02 -13.32 -18.29
N VAL A 38 0.74 -14.07 -19.08
CA VAL A 38 0.81 -15.55 -18.99
C VAL A 38 1.44 -15.98 -17.67
N VAL A 39 2.60 -15.43 -17.30
CA VAL A 39 3.27 -15.74 -16.04
C VAL A 39 2.35 -15.41 -14.86
N PHE A 40 1.68 -14.23 -14.86
CA PHE A 40 0.72 -13.86 -13.81
C PHE A 40 -0.52 -14.74 -13.75
N SER A 41 -0.89 -15.39 -14.86
CA SER A 41 -2.02 -16.31 -14.90
C SER A 41 -1.69 -17.66 -14.28
N ILE A 42 -0.43 -18.11 -14.37
CA ILE A 42 0.04 -19.41 -13.89
C ILE A 42 0.44 -19.37 -12.40
N VAL A 43 1.06 -18.28 -11.93
CA VAL A 43 1.53 -18.19 -10.54
C VAL A 43 0.38 -18.18 -9.53
N LYS A 44 0.51 -18.99 -8.47
CA LYS A 44 -0.47 -19.07 -7.38
C LYS A 44 -0.51 -17.79 -6.55
N THR A 45 0.66 -17.20 -6.27
CA THR A 45 0.79 -15.99 -5.46
C THR A 45 0.76 -14.75 -6.34
N LYS A 46 -0.37 -14.04 -6.34
CA LYS A 46 -0.56 -12.81 -7.11
C LYS A 46 -0.36 -11.59 -6.20
N ILE A 47 0.86 -11.08 -6.14
CA ILE A 47 1.13 -9.78 -5.49
C ILE A 47 0.96 -8.70 -6.56
N VAL A 48 0.09 -7.72 -6.28
CA VAL A 48 -0.34 -6.68 -7.23
C VAL A 48 0.84 -6.00 -7.92
N HIS A 49 1.92 -5.72 -7.19
CA HIS A 49 3.11 -5.05 -7.70
C HIS A 49 3.93 -5.84 -8.72
N TYR A 50 3.85 -7.16 -8.73
CA TYR A 50 4.64 -7.94 -9.69
C TYR A 50 4.16 -7.72 -11.13
N SER A 51 2.89 -7.31 -11.31
CA SER A 51 2.34 -6.93 -12.61
C SER A 51 2.80 -5.54 -13.10
N SER A 52 3.63 -4.83 -12.33
CA SER A 52 4.12 -3.49 -12.69
C SER A 52 4.97 -3.46 -13.97
N LEU A 53 5.61 -4.57 -14.34
CA LEU A 53 6.30 -4.68 -15.62
C LEU A 53 5.35 -4.47 -16.82
N ALA A 54 4.05 -4.80 -16.66
CA ALA A 54 3.03 -4.52 -17.68
C ALA A 54 2.76 -3.02 -17.87
N TYR A 55 3.19 -2.14 -16.97
CA TYR A 55 2.97 -0.70 -17.14
C TYR A 55 3.73 -0.14 -18.32
N TYR A 56 4.97 -0.58 -18.57
CA TYR A 56 5.77 -0.15 -19.73
C TYR A 56 5.09 -0.43 -21.08
N PRO A 57 4.69 -1.67 -21.41
CA PRO A 57 4.04 -1.93 -22.69
C PRO A 57 2.67 -1.26 -22.79
N ILE A 58 1.91 -1.20 -21.69
CA ILE A 58 0.61 -0.51 -21.68
C ILE A 58 0.77 0.98 -22.01
N THR A 59 1.69 1.69 -21.36
CA THR A 59 1.90 3.12 -21.60
C THR A 59 2.51 3.39 -22.96
N PHE A 60 3.38 2.49 -23.45
CA PHE A 60 3.91 2.55 -24.82
C PHE A 60 2.79 2.52 -25.87
N PHE A 61 1.89 1.52 -25.81
CA PHE A 61 0.76 1.44 -26.73
C PHE A 61 -0.22 2.60 -26.58
N ALA A 62 -0.47 3.05 -25.34
CA ALA A 62 -1.28 4.24 -25.09
C ALA A 62 -0.68 5.50 -25.74
N ALA A 63 0.64 5.67 -25.63
CA ALA A 63 1.36 6.79 -26.21
C ALA A 63 1.29 6.79 -27.74
N GLN A 64 1.39 5.63 -28.40
CA GLN A 64 1.20 5.54 -29.86
C GLN A 64 -0.19 6.02 -30.30
N VAL A 65 -1.24 5.58 -29.59
CA VAL A 65 -2.63 6.00 -29.87
C VAL A 65 -2.78 7.51 -29.67
N LEU A 66 -2.20 8.02 -28.58
CA LEU A 66 -2.27 9.44 -28.26
C LEU A 66 -1.49 10.29 -29.27
N TYR A 67 -0.29 9.86 -29.68
CA TYR A 67 0.55 10.56 -30.66
C TYR A 67 -0.14 10.69 -32.01
N ARG A 68 -0.72 9.60 -32.52
CA ARG A 68 -1.48 9.61 -33.78
C ARG A 68 -2.65 10.58 -33.75
N TRP A 69 -3.40 10.54 -32.65
CA TRP A 69 -4.50 11.46 -32.43
C TRP A 69 -3.99 12.91 -32.26
N TRP A 70 -2.82 13.11 -31.67
CA TRP A 70 -2.24 14.44 -31.52
C TRP A 70 -1.88 15.08 -32.87
N CYS A 71 -1.29 14.29 -33.77
CA CYS A 71 -0.96 14.70 -35.13
C CYS A 71 -2.22 14.97 -35.96
N ASN A 72 -3.20 14.06 -35.91
CA ASN A 72 -4.46 14.17 -36.63
C ASN A 72 -5.65 14.09 -35.67
N PRO A 73 -6.04 15.22 -35.05
CA PRO A 73 -7.07 15.25 -34.02
C PRO A 73 -8.47 15.10 -34.61
N GLY A 74 -8.87 13.84 -34.83
CA GLY A 74 -10.26 13.49 -35.14
C GLY A 74 -11.13 13.40 -33.88
N ARG A 75 -12.46 13.50 -34.06
CA ARG A 75 -13.42 13.22 -32.98
C ARG A 75 -13.30 11.76 -32.59
N GLN A 76 -12.83 11.48 -31.36
CA GLN A 76 -12.75 10.10 -30.91
C GLN A 76 -13.50 9.79 -29.62
N ARG A 77 -14.31 8.73 -29.70
CA ARG A 77 -15.17 8.21 -28.62
C ARG A 77 -14.38 7.81 -27.37
N TRP A 78 -13.10 7.45 -27.50
CA TRP A 78 -12.27 7.06 -26.35
C TRP A 78 -12.06 8.20 -25.35
N ILE A 79 -12.08 9.48 -25.77
CA ILE A 79 -11.92 10.62 -24.86
C ILE A 79 -13.09 10.66 -23.87
N GLY A 80 -14.32 10.45 -24.36
CA GLY A 80 -15.51 10.37 -23.52
C GLY A 80 -15.49 9.17 -22.58
N SER A 81 -15.01 8.01 -23.05
CA SER A 81 -14.84 6.82 -22.19
C SER A 81 -13.80 7.05 -21.08
N ILE A 82 -12.68 7.72 -21.38
CA ILE A 82 -11.69 8.09 -20.36
C ILE A 82 -12.29 9.09 -19.38
N ALA A 83 -13.01 10.11 -19.85
CA ALA A 83 -13.66 11.04 -18.94
C ALA A 83 -14.64 10.33 -18.00
N LEU A 84 -15.46 9.40 -18.51
CA LEU A 84 -16.35 8.57 -17.68
C LEU A 84 -15.57 7.72 -16.68
N GLY A 85 -14.50 7.05 -17.10
CA GLY A 85 -13.63 6.29 -16.20
C GLY A 85 -12.99 7.17 -15.11
N THR A 86 -12.58 8.39 -15.46
CA THR A 86 -12.05 9.38 -14.51
C THR A 86 -13.12 9.82 -13.51
N ILE A 87 -14.38 9.98 -13.94
CA ILE A 87 -15.52 10.25 -13.03
C ILE A 87 -15.72 9.08 -12.07
N MET A 88 -15.68 7.83 -12.56
CA MET A 88 -15.82 6.65 -11.70
C MET A 88 -14.69 6.54 -10.68
N VAL A 89 -13.44 6.78 -11.11
CA VAL A 89 -12.29 6.82 -10.20
C VAL A 89 -12.43 7.93 -9.18
N GLY A 90 -12.82 9.13 -9.61
CA GLY A 90 -13.07 10.27 -8.71
C GLY A 90 -14.19 9.98 -7.71
N ALA A 91 -15.28 9.33 -8.14
CA ALA A 91 -16.36 8.91 -7.25
C ALA A 91 -15.90 7.87 -6.22
N ALA A 92 -15.09 6.88 -6.63
CA ALA A 92 -14.46 5.94 -5.70
C ALA A 92 -13.57 6.66 -4.68
N MET A 93 -12.82 7.68 -5.11
CA MET A 93 -11.96 8.48 -4.23
C MET A 93 -12.75 9.36 -3.26
N VAL A 94 -13.90 9.89 -3.66
CA VAL A 94 -14.82 10.62 -2.75
C VAL A 94 -15.48 9.69 -1.75
N THR A 95 -15.93 8.50 -2.20
CA THR A 95 -16.65 7.55 -1.35
C THR A 95 -15.74 6.85 -0.33
N THR A 96 -14.48 6.60 -0.69
CA THR A 96 -13.51 5.93 0.22
C THR A 96 -13.43 6.58 1.61
N PRO A 97 -13.15 7.88 1.77
CA PRO A 97 -13.11 8.52 3.09
C PRO A 97 -14.48 8.54 3.78
N LEU A 98 -15.60 8.60 3.04
CA LEU A 98 -16.95 8.53 3.63
C LEU A 98 -17.25 7.15 4.22
N VAL A 99 -16.81 6.09 3.55
CA VAL A 99 -16.92 4.72 4.07
C VAL A 99 -16.00 4.55 5.28
N LEU A 100 -14.76 5.03 5.19
CA LEU A 100 -13.77 4.89 6.26
C LEU A 100 -14.07 5.75 7.50
N SER A 101 -14.86 6.83 7.37
CA SER A 101 -15.31 7.62 8.51
C SER A 101 -16.54 7.03 9.21
N ASN A 102 -17.26 6.11 8.54
CA ASN A 102 -18.40 5.42 9.12
C ASN A 102 -17.97 4.13 9.83
N GLN A 103 -17.71 4.23 11.13
CA GLN A 103 -17.28 3.12 11.96
C GLN A 103 -18.29 1.97 11.99
N GLN A 104 -19.59 2.26 12.06
CA GLN A 104 -20.64 1.23 12.08
C GLN A 104 -20.65 0.40 10.78
N LEU A 105 -20.49 1.08 9.63
CA LEU A 105 -20.38 0.42 8.34
C LEU A 105 -19.11 -0.43 8.24
N LEU A 106 -17.97 0.05 8.74
CA LEU A 106 -16.74 -0.74 8.76
C LEU A 106 -16.90 -2.01 9.62
N LEU A 107 -17.53 -1.89 10.79
CA LEU A 107 -17.75 -3.01 11.70
C LEU A 107 -18.73 -4.06 11.15
N SER A 108 -19.64 -3.68 10.25
CA SER A 108 -20.52 -4.66 9.58
C SER A 108 -19.83 -5.39 8.43
N LEU A 109 -18.80 -4.80 7.83
CA LEU A 109 -18.05 -5.40 6.73
C LEU A 109 -16.88 -6.27 7.22
N ILE A 110 -16.27 -5.94 8.35
CA ILE A 110 -15.06 -6.59 8.86
C ILE A 110 -15.40 -7.69 9.87
N HIS A 111 -15.01 -8.93 9.53
CA HIS A 111 -15.30 -10.12 10.34
C HIS A 111 -14.09 -10.61 11.16
N ASP A 112 -12.85 -10.26 10.77
CA ASP A 112 -11.66 -10.67 11.51
C ASP A 112 -11.61 -9.96 12.88
N PRO A 113 -11.49 -10.69 14.01
CA PRO A 113 -11.54 -10.11 15.35
C PRO A 113 -10.46 -9.05 15.61
N PHE A 114 -9.26 -9.22 15.05
CA PHE A 114 -8.17 -8.26 15.23
C PHE A 114 -8.39 -6.99 14.41
N ALA A 115 -8.81 -7.11 13.16
CA ALA A 115 -9.17 -5.94 12.35
C ALA A 115 -10.36 -5.18 12.95
N ARG A 116 -11.34 -5.91 13.49
CA ARG A 116 -12.49 -5.31 14.18
C ARG A 116 -12.07 -4.53 15.42
N SER A 117 -11.20 -5.08 16.27
CA SER A 117 -10.71 -4.36 17.46
C SER A 117 -9.99 -3.07 17.06
N ILE A 118 -9.16 -3.09 16.00
CA ILE A 118 -8.53 -1.86 15.49
C ILE A 118 -9.60 -0.82 15.13
N VAL A 119 -10.66 -1.19 14.42
CA VAL A 119 -11.73 -0.24 14.03
C VAL A 119 -12.52 0.27 15.24
N GLU A 120 -12.73 -0.56 16.26
CA GLU A 120 -13.43 -0.16 17.50
C GLU A 120 -12.63 0.91 18.27
N ILE A 121 -11.30 0.79 18.29
CA ILE A 121 -10.40 1.64 19.07
C ILE A 121 -9.95 2.88 18.28
N THR A 122 -9.70 2.72 16.98
CA THR A 122 -9.09 3.76 16.16
C THR A 122 -10.06 4.90 15.88
N ARG A 123 -9.63 6.13 16.16
CA ARG A 123 -10.33 7.35 15.77
C ARG A 123 -9.47 8.15 14.79
N PRO A 124 -9.61 7.93 13.48
CA PRO A 124 -8.85 8.70 12.49
C PRO A 124 -9.27 10.16 12.53
N ARG A 125 -8.30 11.07 12.50
CA ARG A 125 -8.56 12.52 12.60
C ARG A 125 -9.01 13.14 11.28
N TRP A 126 -10.18 12.77 10.75
CA TRP A 126 -10.68 13.34 9.50
C TRP A 126 -10.74 14.89 9.56
N THR A 127 -10.18 15.54 8.54
CA THR A 127 -10.15 17.00 8.42
C THR A 127 -11.32 17.58 7.60
N GLY A 128 -12.08 16.72 6.92
CA GLY A 128 -13.19 17.12 6.06
C GLY A 128 -12.79 17.53 4.64
N VAL A 129 -11.51 17.44 4.28
CA VAL A 129 -10.98 17.75 2.93
C VAL A 129 -10.65 16.50 2.12
N GLU A 130 -10.83 15.32 2.70
CA GLU A 130 -10.45 14.04 2.12
C GLU A 130 -11.23 13.67 0.85
N TRP A 131 -12.38 14.30 0.62
CA TRP A 131 -13.15 14.17 -0.63
C TRP A 131 -12.57 15.01 -1.79
N ALA A 132 -11.77 16.05 -1.49
CA ALA A 132 -11.28 17.00 -2.48
C ALA A 132 -10.45 16.37 -3.61
N PRO A 133 -9.57 15.38 -3.36
CA PRO A 133 -8.88 14.68 -4.44
C PRO A 133 -9.84 14.04 -5.45
N GLY A 134 -10.91 13.39 -4.97
CA GLY A 134 -11.90 12.78 -5.86
C GLY A 134 -12.72 13.81 -6.63
N ALA A 135 -13.11 14.90 -5.98
CA ALA A 135 -13.77 16.03 -6.65
C ALA A 135 -12.88 16.68 -7.71
N LEU A 136 -11.57 16.78 -7.49
CA LEU A 136 -10.62 17.28 -8.49
C LEU A 136 -10.63 16.41 -9.76
N ALA A 137 -10.65 15.07 -9.63
CA ALA A 137 -10.75 14.18 -10.78
C ALA A 137 -12.08 14.35 -11.54
N ILE A 138 -13.21 14.44 -10.81
CA ILE A 138 -14.53 14.66 -11.41
C ILE A 138 -14.58 16.01 -12.13
N GLY A 139 -14.11 17.08 -11.48
CA GLY A 139 -14.04 18.42 -12.06
C GLY A 139 -13.19 18.46 -13.32
N ALA A 140 -11.99 17.84 -13.29
CA ALA A 140 -11.14 17.73 -14.47
C ALA A 140 -11.82 16.98 -15.63
N ALA A 141 -12.59 15.92 -15.32
CA ALA A 141 -13.34 15.19 -16.32
C ALA A 141 -14.48 16.02 -16.93
N ILE A 142 -15.24 16.75 -16.12
CA ILE A 142 -16.32 17.65 -16.59
C ILE A 142 -15.75 18.76 -17.47
N ILE A 143 -14.67 19.42 -17.04
CA ILE A 143 -13.99 20.48 -17.80
C ILE A 143 -13.50 19.93 -19.14
N ALA A 144 -12.91 18.73 -19.15
CA ALA A 144 -12.46 18.10 -20.38
C ALA A 144 -13.62 17.72 -21.33
N LEU A 145 -14.75 17.24 -20.82
CA LEU A 145 -15.94 16.98 -21.63
C LEU A 145 -16.47 18.26 -22.28
N ALA A 146 -16.47 19.39 -21.57
CA ALA A 146 -16.84 20.69 -22.11
C ALA A 146 -15.86 21.16 -23.20
N LEU A 147 -14.56 20.97 -22.99
CA LEU A 147 -13.51 21.34 -23.93
C LEU A 147 -13.47 20.45 -25.17
N MET A 148 -13.90 19.18 -25.11
CA MET A 148 -13.58 18.19 -26.15
C MET A 148 -14.05 18.57 -27.57
N ARG A 149 -15.15 19.33 -27.67
CA ARG A 149 -15.72 19.73 -28.97
C ARG A 149 -14.97 20.89 -29.61
N ARG A 150 -14.40 21.79 -28.81
CA ARG A 150 -13.73 23.02 -29.28
C ARG A 150 -12.21 22.89 -29.26
N MET A 151 -11.68 22.29 -28.21
CA MET A 151 -10.25 22.22 -27.91
C MET A 151 -9.88 20.80 -27.45
N PRO A 152 -9.84 19.81 -28.37
CA PRO A 152 -9.65 18.41 -28.04
C PRO A 152 -8.29 18.13 -27.37
N ARG A 153 -7.22 18.82 -27.79
CA ARG A 153 -5.87 18.72 -27.20
C ARG A 153 -5.85 19.15 -25.72
N PRO A 154 -6.26 20.38 -25.37
CA PRO A 154 -6.43 20.78 -23.97
C PRO A 154 -7.33 19.84 -23.17
N ALA A 155 -8.44 19.36 -23.73
CA ALA A 155 -9.33 18.43 -23.03
C ALA A 155 -8.59 17.17 -22.54
N VAL A 156 -7.75 16.56 -23.39
CA VAL A 156 -6.98 15.37 -23.01
C VAL A 156 -5.88 15.71 -22.00
N VAL A 157 -5.20 16.85 -22.16
CA VAL A 157 -4.21 17.31 -21.16
C VAL A 157 -4.87 17.51 -19.80
N THR A 158 -6.02 18.18 -19.74
CA THR A 158 -6.80 18.38 -18.52
C THR A 158 -7.19 17.05 -17.86
N LEU A 159 -7.63 16.05 -18.64
CA LEU A 159 -7.94 14.70 -18.10
C LEU A 159 -6.72 14.05 -17.46
N LEU A 160 -5.60 14.00 -18.18
CA LEU A 160 -4.40 13.30 -17.73
C LEU A 160 -3.77 13.98 -16.52
N VAL A 161 -3.60 15.31 -16.59
CA VAL A 161 -3.03 16.11 -15.49
C VAL A 161 -3.97 16.11 -14.28
N GLY A 162 -5.26 16.33 -14.49
CA GLY A 162 -6.24 16.34 -13.41
C GLY A 162 -6.31 15.02 -12.65
N LEU A 163 -6.28 13.89 -13.37
CA LEU A 163 -6.22 12.56 -12.76
C LEU A 163 -4.89 12.33 -12.02
N ALA A 164 -3.74 12.70 -12.62
CA ALA A 164 -2.44 12.55 -11.97
C ALA A 164 -2.34 13.37 -10.67
N LEU A 165 -2.82 14.62 -10.70
CA LEU A 165 -2.88 15.49 -9.52
C LEU A 165 -3.84 14.94 -8.47
N SER A 166 -5.01 14.46 -8.89
CA SER A 166 -6.00 13.83 -8.00
C SER A 166 -5.42 12.61 -7.28
N VAL A 167 -4.82 11.68 -8.00
CA VAL A 167 -4.18 10.48 -7.40
C VAL A 167 -3.07 10.89 -6.45
N SER A 168 -2.24 11.86 -6.84
CA SER A 168 -1.16 12.38 -5.99
C SER A 168 -1.68 13.03 -4.71
N ALA A 169 -2.75 13.82 -4.81
CA ALA A 169 -3.41 14.44 -3.66
C ALA A 169 -4.03 13.38 -2.74
N PHE A 170 -4.68 12.37 -3.29
CA PHE A 170 -5.27 11.27 -2.51
C PHE A 170 -4.22 10.48 -1.73
N LEU A 171 -3.08 10.17 -2.35
CA LEU A 171 -1.96 9.52 -1.66
C LEU A 171 -1.38 10.36 -0.51
N ARG A 172 -1.45 11.69 -0.59
CA ARG A 172 -0.97 12.57 0.49
C ARG A 172 -2.02 12.80 1.58
N VAL A 173 -3.29 12.89 1.21
CA VAL A 173 -4.37 13.31 2.12
C VAL A 173 -5.08 12.11 2.77
N VAL A 174 -5.41 11.09 1.98
CA VAL A 174 -6.24 9.95 2.42
C VAL A 174 -5.39 8.76 2.85
N ALA A 175 -4.31 8.43 2.12
CA ALA A 175 -3.51 7.25 2.45
C ALA A 175 -2.91 7.27 3.88
N PRO A 176 -2.46 8.41 4.44
CA PRO A 176 -2.06 8.46 5.83
C PRO A 176 -3.20 8.12 6.80
N ARG A 177 -4.46 8.41 6.48
CA ARG A 177 -5.60 8.05 7.35
C ARG A 177 -5.86 6.55 7.34
N ILE A 178 -5.69 5.91 6.18
CA ILE A 178 -5.76 4.45 6.06
C ILE A 178 -4.67 3.77 6.91
N GLN A 179 -3.52 4.43 7.09
CA GLN A 179 -2.45 3.92 7.95
C GLN A 179 -2.90 3.77 9.42
N ASP A 180 -3.84 4.60 9.88
CA ASP A 180 -4.38 4.54 11.26
C ASP A 180 -4.99 3.17 11.54
N PHE A 181 -5.76 2.65 10.59
CA PHE A 181 -6.44 1.35 10.68
C PHE A 181 -5.54 0.14 10.40
N THR A 182 -4.26 0.34 10.05
CA THR A 182 -3.41 -0.76 9.59
C THR A 182 -2.17 -0.94 10.44
N GLN A 183 -1.35 0.11 10.58
CA GLN A 183 -0.01 -0.05 11.16
C GLN A 183 0.51 1.17 11.91
N ARG A 184 -0.23 2.28 12.02
CA ARG A 184 0.29 3.50 12.63
C ARG A 184 0.78 3.28 14.06
N GLU A 185 -0.04 2.66 14.89
CA GLU A 185 0.29 2.39 16.29
C GLU A 185 1.59 1.58 16.42
N LEU A 186 1.72 0.50 15.65
CA LEU A 186 2.92 -0.32 15.62
C LEU A 186 4.16 0.48 15.19
N VAL A 187 4.02 1.34 14.17
CA VAL A 187 5.11 2.20 13.69
C VAL A 187 5.53 3.20 14.75
N GLU A 188 4.58 3.85 15.41
CA GLU A 188 4.85 4.82 16.47
C GLU A 188 5.49 4.18 17.70
N PHE A 189 5.02 2.99 18.09
CA PHE A 189 5.64 2.20 19.13
C PHE A 189 7.10 1.88 18.79
N CYS A 190 7.37 1.31 17.60
CA CYS A 190 8.73 0.99 17.19
C CYS A 190 9.63 2.22 17.15
N ARG A 191 9.13 3.38 16.69
CA ARG A 191 9.88 4.64 16.69
C ARG A 191 10.24 5.10 18.11
N ARG A 192 9.31 5.00 19.06
CA ARG A 192 9.51 5.39 20.47
C ARG A 192 10.63 4.59 21.14
N TYR A 193 10.78 3.32 20.76
CA TYR A 193 11.81 2.43 21.29
C TYR A 193 13.10 2.37 20.44
N SER A 194 13.15 3.06 19.30
CA SER A 194 14.28 2.97 18.35
C SER A 194 15.64 3.45 18.88
N ASN A 195 15.66 4.32 19.90
CA ASN A 195 16.88 4.84 20.51
C ASN A 195 17.24 4.11 21.82
N ARG A 196 16.45 3.12 22.25
CA ARG A 196 16.71 2.34 23.47
C ARG A 196 17.50 1.08 23.13
N ASP A 197 18.28 0.58 24.08
CA ASP A 197 18.98 -0.70 23.94
C ASP A 197 18.02 -1.87 24.21
N VAL A 198 17.10 -2.07 23.26
CA VAL A 198 16.01 -3.04 23.34
C VAL A 198 15.87 -3.79 22.02
N ILE A 199 15.55 -5.08 22.11
CA ILE A 199 15.25 -5.91 20.94
C ILE A 199 13.74 -5.92 20.73
N LEU A 200 13.26 -5.31 19.64
CA LEU A 200 11.87 -5.42 19.22
C LEU A 200 11.68 -6.70 18.40
N HIS A 201 10.70 -7.54 18.75
CA HIS A 201 10.43 -8.80 18.03
C HIS A 201 8.93 -9.10 17.90
N PRO A 202 8.39 -9.28 16.69
CA PRO A 202 7.01 -9.70 16.51
C PRO A 202 6.82 -11.19 16.78
N ILE A 203 5.81 -11.55 17.58
CA ILE A 203 5.42 -12.94 17.86
C ILE A 203 4.09 -13.25 17.17
N GLY A 204 4.00 -14.43 16.56
CA GLY A 204 2.75 -14.94 15.96
C GLY A 204 2.36 -14.27 14.63
N PHE A 205 3.17 -13.35 14.11
CA PHE A 205 3.03 -12.79 12.77
C PHE A 205 4.38 -12.28 12.23
N LYS A 206 4.44 -12.01 10.92
CA LYS A 206 5.63 -11.45 10.28
C LYS A 206 5.41 -9.99 9.89
N THR A 207 6.38 -9.14 10.22
CA THR A 207 6.42 -7.74 9.83
C THR A 207 7.87 -7.26 9.81
N TYR A 208 8.17 -6.30 8.94
CA TYR A 208 9.49 -5.63 8.89
C TYR A 208 9.50 -4.29 9.61
N VAL A 209 8.36 -3.86 10.19
CA VAL A 209 8.23 -2.56 10.87
C VAL A 209 9.24 -2.42 12.01
N HIS A 210 9.41 -3.46 12.82
CA HIS A 210 10.37 -3.48 13.94
C HIS A 210 11.83 -3.36 13.48
N LEU A 211 12.18 -3.83 12.28
CA LEU A 211 13.53 -3.70 11.75
C LEU A 211 13.82 -2.26 11.33
N PHE A 212 12.91 -1.70 10.52
CA PHE A 212 13.10 -0.38 9.92
C PHE A 212 12.84 0.76 10.92
N TYR A 213 11.64 0.80 11.50
CA TYR A 213 11.25 1.88 12.42
C TYR A 213 11.84 1.72 13.81
N GLY A 214 12.17 0.50 14.22
CA GLY A 214 12.92 0.22 15.44
C GLY A 214 14.44 0.42 15.29
N LYS A 215 14.93 0.74 14.08
CA LYS A 215 16.36 0.93 13.78
C LYS A 215 17.23 -0.22 14.32
N ARG A 216 16.82 -1.46 14.05
CA ARG A 216 17.52 -2.65 14.58
C ARG A 216 18.98 -2.63 14.15
N ARG A 217 19.88 -2.79 15.11
CA ARG A 217 21.32 -2.78 14.87
C ARG A 217 21.87 -4.19 14.64
N PRO A 218 23.01 -4.35 13.95
CA PRO A 218 23.60 -5.67 13.68
C PRO A 218 23.86 -6.50 14.94
N GLU A 219 24.19 -5.87 16.07
CA GLU A 219 24.48 -6.52 17.36
C GLU A 219 23.21 -7.13 17.98
N GLN A 220 22.04 -6.72 17.52
CA GLN A 220 20.75 -7.24 17.94
C GLN A 220 20.27 -8.38 17.03
N SER A 221 21.09 -8.82 16.08
CA SER A 221 20.74 -9.89 15.13
C SER A 221 21.03 -11.28 15.72
N PRO A 222 20.32 -12.34 15.25
CA PRO A 222 20.59 -13.71 15.70
C PRO A 222 22.07 -14.11 15.53
N ARG A 223 22.69 -13.65 14.45
CA ARG A 223 24.11 -13.89 14.14
C ARG A 223 25.04 -13.34 15.22
N SER A 224 24.74 -12.20 15.80
CA SER A 224 25.56 -11.61 16.88
C SER A 224 25.51 -12.44 18.17
N TYR A 225 24.43 -13.20 18.38
CA TYR A 225 24.27 -14.10 19.52
C TYR A 225 24.74 -15.53 19.20
N GLY A 226 25.25 -15.80 17.99
CA GLY A 226 25.57 -17.15 17.55
C GLY A 226 24.35 -18.08 17.43
N ILE A 227 23.14 -17.52 17.32
CA ILE A 227 21.88 -18.26 17.28
C ILE A 227 21.38 -18.37 15.84
N GLU A 228 20.94 -19.56 15.46
CA GLU A 228 20.29 -19.77 14.16
C GLU A 228 18.96 -19.00 14.06
N ARG A 229 18.64 -18.51 12.87
CA ARG A 229 17.42 -17.71 12.64
C ARG A 229 16.14 -18.46 13.01
N ALA A 230 16.11 -19.78 12.87
CA ALA A 230 14.96 -20.63 13.23
C ALA A 230 14.74 -20.66 14.76
N GLN A 231 15.81 -20.62 15.55
CA GLN A 231 15.78 -20.68 17.01
C GLN A 231 15.73 -19.30 17.67
N TRP A 232 15.80 -18.22 16.88
CA TRP A 232 15.86 -16.86 17.38
C TRP A 232 14.67 -16.49 18.28
N GLU A 233 13.44 -16.86 17.88
CA GLU A 233 12.25 -16.55 18.66
C GLU A 233 12.22 -17.31 19.99
N SER A 234 12.53 -18.61 19.99
CA SER A 234 12.66 -19.41 21.22
C SER A 234 13.77 -18.91 22.15
N PHE A 235 14.89 -18.45 21.57
CA PHE A 235 15.99 -17.86 22.33
C PHE A 235 15.57 -16.55 23.00
N LEU A 236 14.87 -15.67 22.28
CA LEU A 236 14.35 -14.44 22.87
C LEU A 236 13.32 -14.71 23.99
N LEU A 237 12.49 -15.74 23.82
CA LEU A 237 11.44 -16.11 24.77
C LEU A 237 12.00 -16.73 26.07
N ASN A 238 13.01 -17.59 25.97
CA ASN A 238 13.42 -18.47 27.07
C ASN A 238 14.92 -18.39 27.40
N GLY A 239 15.75 -17.94 26.47
CA GLY A 239 17.21 -17.86 26.63
C GLY A 239 17.67 -16.66 27.47
N ALA A 240 18.94 -16.66 27.85
CA ALA A 240 19.58 -15.53 28.51
C ALA A 240 19.93 -14.45 27.49
N VAL A 241 19.28 -13.29 27.60
CA VAL A 241 19.49 -12.13 26.73
C VAL A 241 20.01 -10.98 27.59
N ASP A 242 21.12 -10.39 27.18
CA ASP A 242 21.81 -9.26 27.83
C ASP A 242 21.09 -7.91 27.65
N ARG A 243 20.04 -7.89 26.82
CA ARG A 243 19.20 -6.74 26.49
C ARG A 243 17.75 -7.01 26.83
N ASP A 244 17.02 -5.92 27.05
CA ASP A 244 15.58 -5.99 27.21
C ASP A 244 14.94 -6.40 25.87
N VAL A 245 13.92 -7.24 25.92
CA VAL A 245 13.21 -7.71 24.73
C VAL A 245 11.77 -7.24 24.80
N VAL A 246 11.30 -6.57 23.76
CA VAL A 246 9.90 -6.18 23.65
C VAL A 246 9.25 -6.98 22.55
N PHE A 247 8.31 -7.81 22.95
CA PHE A 247 7.49 -8.59 22.06
C PHE A 247 6.29 -7.80 21.58
N ILE A 248 6.04 -7.88 20.29
CA ILE A 248 4.91 -7.24 19.63
C ILE A 248 3.98 -8.36 19.18
N ALA A 249 2.72 -8.34 19.60
CA ALA A 249 1.74 -9.33 19.21
C ALA A 249 0.40 -8.68 18.84
N LYS A 250 -0.45 -9.46 18.16
CA LYS A 250 -1.85 -9.12 17.95
C LYS A 250 -2.63 -9.53 19.19
N ARG A 251 -3.23 -8.59 19.94
CA ARG A 251 -3.85 -8.88 21.25
C ARG A 251 -4.83 -10.05 21.17
N ALA A 252 -5.72 -10.04 20.17
CA ALA A 252 -6.72 -11.09 19.96
C ALA A 252 -6.14 -12.52 19.73
N LYS A 253 -4.86 -12.66 19.41
CA LYS A 253 -4.21 -13.96 19.13
C LYS A 253 -3.13 -14.36 20.12
N ALA A 254 -2.84 -13.52 21.11
CA ALA A 254 -1.67 -13.69 21.99
C ALA A 254 -1.99 -13.45 23.47
N LEU A 255 -3.26 -13.64 23.87
CA LEU A 255 -3.69 -13.53 25.26
C LEU A 255 -3.06 -14.58 26.19
N ASP A 256 -2.62 -15.70 25.62
CA ASP A 256 -1.86 -16.74 26.34
C ASP A 256 -0.51 -16.20 26.85
N LEU A 257 0.13 -15.29 26.11
CA LEU A 257 1.37 -14.65 26.55
C LEU A 257 1.20 -13.81 27.83
N LEU A 258 -0.01 -13.30 28.11
CA LEU A 258 -0.31 -12.57 29.35
C LEU A 258 -0.27 -13.46 30.59
N ARG A 259 -0.32 -14.79 30.44
CA ARG A 259 -0.22 -15.73 31.57
C ARG A 259 1.21 -15.87 32.09
N ARG A 260 2.20 -15.43 31.32
CA ARG A 260 3.60 -15.48 31.69
C ARG A 260 3.92 -14.39 32.72
N ARG A 261 4.53 -14.79 33.84
CA ARG A 261 4.91 -13.86 34.92
C ARG A 261 6.20 -13.09 34.65
N ASP A 262 6.99 -13.51 33.66
CA ASP A 262 8.25 -12.88 33.31
C ASP A 262 8.10 -11.73 32.30
N PHE A 263 6.87 -11.42 31.89
CA PHE A 263 6.55 -10.30 31.01
C PHE A 263 5.86 -9.17 31.77
N VAL A 264 6.17 -7.93 31.35
CA VAL A 264 5.55 -6.70 31.82
C VAL A 264 4.84 -6.06 30.63
N GLU A 265 3.53 -5.84 30.74
CA GLU A 265 2.74 -5.14 29.71
C GLU A 265 3.16 -3.65 29.65
N LEU A 266 3.41 -3.14 28.45
CA LEU A 266 3.92 -1.78 28.23
C LEU A 266 2.85 -0.80 27.70
N ASP A 267 1.66 -1.29 27.44
CA ASP A 267 0.67 -0.66 26.59
C ASP A 267 -0.71 -0.59 27.23
N ASP A 268 -1.56 0.23 26.62
CA ASP A 268 -2.93 0.45 27.05
C ASP A 268 -3.72 -0.86 26.94
N PRO A 269 -4.42 -1.32 28.00
CA PRO A 269 -5.29 -2.49 27.95
C PRO A 269 -6.32 -2.45 26.80
N HIS A 270 -6.63 -1.26 26.31
CA HIS A 270 -7.55 -1.02 25.21
C HIS A 270 -6.88 -0.96 23.83
N SER A 271 -5.60 -1.29 23.69
CA SER A 271 -4.94 -1.37 22.38
C SER A 271 -5.29 -2.68 21.64
N ALA A 272 -5.40 -2.62 20.31
CA ALA A 272 -5.51 -3.81 19.48
C ALA A 272 -4.17 -4.58 19.40
N TRP A 273 -3.07 -3.90 19.63
CA TRP A 273 -1.74 -4.46 19.75
C TRP A 273 -1.46 -4.85 21.20
N LEU A 274 -0.49 -5.76 21.37
CA LEU A 274 0.01 -6.18 22.66
C LEU A 274 1.54 -6.04 22.66
N PHE A 275 2.08 -5.27 23.60
CA PHE A 275 3.51 -4.97 23.73
C PHE A 275 4.06 -5.45 25.08
N LEU A 276 4.81 -6.55 25.06
CA LEU A 276 5.28 -7.22 26.27
C LEU A 276 6.79 -7.02 26.44
N LEU A 277 7.20 -6.39 27.53
CA LEU A 277 8.59 -6.29 27.93
C LEU A 277 9.00 -7.54 28.71
N ARG A 278 10.04 -8.22 28.22
CA ARG A 278 10.84 -9.16 28.99
C ARG A 278 12.12 -8.45 29.42
N PRO A 279 12.33 -8.20 30.72
CA PRO A 279 13.58 -7.63 31.21
C PRO A 279 14.77 -8.50 30.83
N ARG A 280 15.93 -7.88 30.61
CA ARG A 280 17.19 -8.60 30.39
C ARG A 280 17.43 -9.60 31.52
N SER A 281 17.97 -10.76 31.16
CA SER A 281 18.45 -11.70 32.17
C SER A 281 19.74 -11.13 32.76
N LYS A 282 19.80 -10.93 34.09
CA LYS A 282 21.09 -10.67 34.73
C LYS A 282 21.98 -11.86 34.42
N ALA A 283 23.12 -11.62 33.78
CA ALA A 283 24.16 -12.63 33.68
C ALA A 283 24.41 -13.14 35.10
N THR A 284 24.08 -14.41 35.36
CA THR A 284 24.65 -15.09 36.50
C THR A 284 26.15 -14.99 36.27
N ALA A 285 26.83 -14.18 37.06
CA ALA A 285 28.28 -14.14 37.06
C ALA A 285 28.74 -15.57 37.31
N SER A 286 29.18 -16.25 36.25
CA SER A 286 29.94 -17.48 36.41
C SER A 286 31.24 -17.05 37.06
N THR A 287 31.27 -17.14 38.39
CA THR A 287 32.49 -17.18 39.18
C THR A 287 33.37 -18.26 38.56
N PHE A 288 34.44 -17.81 37.91
CA PHE A 288 35.68 -18.54 37.77
C PHE A 288 36.66 -17.94 38.77
#